data_AF-X1TVB7-F1
#
_entry.id   AF-X1TVB7-F1
#
_cell.length_a   1.000
_cell.length_b   1.000
_cell.length_c   1.000
_cell.angle_alpha   90.00
_cell.angle_beta   90.00
_cell.angle_gamma   90.00
#
_symmetry.space_group_name_H-M   'P 1'
#
loop_
_entity.id
_entity.type
_entity.pdbx_description
1 polymer ?
#
loop_
_entity_poly.entity_id
_entity_poly.type
_entity_poly.pdbx_seq_one_letter_code
_entity_poly.pdbx_strand_id
1 'polypeptide(L)'
;DKANDYLNEGIKIIGNPEEYFFKGDAPSVNSLLSAIPYFRRAAGIEPNLLEAYYWIGETYRVLGGKSTWQFTNLAIENYKKVIDMEETDNPISFEHPSLYWRSYVQLAKIYSSLGLKDKEEKLWLQLEKAKSLPYKQVLERKGYFGFGYPSRIEVSFKDGDKIESWTYLKKDIIFTVINGEVEGEKEKEPEQSEIVPINFDRFCENIFPLFLHPPHFSLVNIP
;
A
#
# COMPACT_ATOMS: atom_id res chain seq x y z
N ASP A 1 10.87 22.20 9.31
CA ASP A 1 12.34 22.08 9.53
C ASP A 1 13.01 21.85 8.17
N LYS A 2 14.35 21.89 8.12
CA LYS A 2 15.11 21.78 6.87
C LYS A 2 14.89 20.44 6.13
N ALA A 3 14.65 19.35 6.85
CA ALA A 3 14.40 18.04 6.24
C ALA A 3 13.05 18.04 5.52
N ASN A 4 12.01 18.54 6.18
CA ASN A 4 10.67 18.70 5.62
C ASN A 4 10.64 19.66 4.41
N ASP A 5 11.49 20.69 4.39
CA ASP A 5 11.60 21.56 3.21
C ASP A 5 12.07 20.77 1.97
N TYR A 6 13.10 19.94 2.10
CA TYR A 6 13.55 19.06 1.00
C TYR A 6 12.50 18.00 0.65
N LEU A 7 11.85 17.40 1.64
CA LEU A 7 10.77 16.44 1.42
C LEU A 7 9.65 17.06 0.56
N ASN A 8 9.20 18.25 0.94
CA ASN A 8 8.12 18.96 0.26
C ASN A 8 8.49 19.35 -1.17
N GLU A 9 9.72 19.80 -1.41
CA GLU A 9 10.20 20.08 -2.78
C GLU A 9 10.22 18.83 -3.65
N GLY A 10 10.64 17.68 -3.10
CA GLY A 10 10.58 16.39 -3.81
C GLY A 10 9.14 16.00 -4.17
N ILE A 11 8.21 16.11 -3.23
CA ILE A 11 6.77 15.83 -3.44
C ILE A 11 6.21 16.75 -4.52
N LYS A 12 6.54 18.04 -4.48
CA LYS A 12 6.09 19.03 -5.46
C LYS A 12 6.56 18.72 -6.89
N ILE A 13 7.78 18.20 -7.06
CA ILE A 13 8.32 17.83 -8.38
C ILE A 13 7.54 16.67 -8.99
N ILE A 14 7.24 15.65 -8.20
CA ILE A 14 6.51 14.48 -8.72
C ILE A 14 5.02 14.79 -8.87
N GLY A 15 4.46 15.68 -8.05
CA GLY A 15 3.01 15.94 -7.97
C GLY A 15 2.36 15.10 -6.88
N ASN A 16 1.08 15.35 -6.56
CA ASN A 16 0.39 14.63 -5.48
C ASN A 16 0.33 13.12 -5.79
N PRO A 17 0.99 12.25 -5.03
CA PRO A 17 1.06 10.84 -5.39
C PRO A 17 -0.24 10.07 -5.21
N GLU A 18 -1.18 10.61 -4.42
CA GLU A 18 -2.54 10.07 -4.37
C GLU A 18 -3.27 10.30 -5.70
N GLU A 19 -2.95 11.36 -6.44
CA GLU A 19 -3.52 11.58 -7.77
C GLU A 19 -3.05 10.55 -8.80
N TYR A 20 -1.88 9.92 -8.64
CA TYR A 20 -1.43 8.86 -9.57
C TYR A 20 -2.39 7.68 -9.63
N PHE A 21 -2.96 7.30 -8.47
CA PHE A 21 -3.87 6.17 -8.37
C PHE A 21 -5.25 6.48 -8.94
N PHE A 22 -5.68 7.75 -8.94
CA PHE A 22 -7.02 8.14 -9.36
C PHE A 22 -7.09 8.76 -10.76
N LYS A 23 -6.02 9.44 -11.21
CA LYS A 23 -6.01 10.20 -12.48
C LYS A 23 -5.25 9.52 -13.61
N GLY A 24 -4.48 8.47 -13.34
CA GLY A 24 -3.69 7.75 -14.35
C GLY A 24 -2.53 8.57 -14.96
N ASP A 25 -2.24 9.75 -14.43
CA ASP A 25 -1.18 10.65 -14.90
C ASP A 25 0.07 10.51 -14.04
N ALA A 26 0.84 9.44 -14.30
CA ALA A 26 2.09 9.19 -13.59
C ALA A 26 3.19 10.16 -14.04
N PRO A 27 4.09 10.62 -13.15
CA PRO A 27 5.10 11.61 -13.50
C PRO A 27 6.05 11.08 -14.55
N SER A 28 6.63 12.00 -15.34
CA SER A 28 7.66 11.64 -16.30
C SER A 28 8.91 11.08 -15.61
N VAL A 29 9.65 10.22 -16.31
CA VAL A 29 10.93 9.66 -15.82
C VAL A 29 11.88 10.78 -15.37
N ASN A 30 11.93 11.90 -16.10
CA ASN A 30 12.76 13.05 -15.74
C ASN A 30 12.35 13.69 -14.40
N SER A 31 11.05 13.80 -14.14
CA SER A 31 10.53 14.36 -12.87
C SER A 31 10.87 13.44 -11.70
N LEU A 32 10.65 12.13 -11.88
CA LEU A 32 11.00 11.11 -10.88
C LEU A 32 12.49 11.15 -10.54
N LEU A 33 13.37 11.17 -11.56
CA LEU A 33 14.81 11.25 -11.35
C LEU A 33 15.24 12.57 -10.67
N SER A 34 14.57 13.68 -10.98
CA SER A 34 14.84 14.99 -10.39
C SER A 34 14.42 15.09 -8.92
N ALA A 35 13.42 14.31 -8.49
CA ALA A 35 12.92 14.33 -7.11
C ALA A 35 13.77 13.49 -6.13
N ILE A 36 14.36 12.39 -6.58
CA ILE A 36 15.22 11.51 -5.76
C ILE A 36 16.26 12.26 -4.90
N PRO A 37 17.07 13.20 -5.43
CA PRO A 37 18.07 13.89 -4.62
C PRO A 37 17.46 14.70 -3.47
N TYR A 38 16.24 15.21 -3.61
CA TYR A 38 15.52 15.93 -2.54
C TYR A 38 15.14 14.99 -1.41
N PHE A 39 14.53 13.84 -1.72
CA PHE A 39 14.17 12.86 -0.69
C PHE A 39 15.41 12.28 0.01
N ARG A 40 16.47 11.99 -0.75
CA ARG A 40 17.75 11.53 -0.17
C ARG A 40 18.36 12.60 0.74
N ARG A 41 18.21 13.88 0.41
CA ARG A 41 18.68 14.97 1.25
C ARG A 41 17.86 15.08 2.54
N ALA A 42 16.55 14.94 2.46
CA ALA A 42 15.67 14.89 3.63
C ALA A 42 16.08 13.75 4.57
N ALA A 43 16.19 12.52 4.05
CA ALA A 43 16.65 11.34 4.80
C ALA A 43 18.08 11.49 5.36
N GLY A 44 18.95 12.26 4.70
CA GLY A 44 20.30 12.52 5.20
C GLY A 44 20.36 13.55 6.33
N ILE A 45 19.37 14.45 6.42
CA ILE A 45 19.25 15.43 7.51
C ILE A 45 18.54 14.78 8.70
N GLU A 46 17.48 14.02 8.44
CA GLU A 46 16.70 13.31 9.43
C GLU A 46 16.62 11.82 9.06
N PRO A 47 17.55 11.00 9.59
CA PRO A 47 17.63 9.57 9.26
C PRO A 47 16.41 8.76 9.66
N ASN A 48 15.57 9.29 10.55
CA ASN A 48 14.36 8.64 11.05
C ASN A 48 13.07 9.16 10.38
N LEU A 49 13.17 9.97 9.32
CA LEU A 49 12.01 10.49 8.60
C LEU A 49 11.41 9.41 7.67
N LEU A 50 10.38 8.71 8.13
CA LEU A 50 9.73 7.60 7.40
C LEU A 50 9.26 8.03 6.00
N GLU A 51 8.67 9.22 5.89
CA GLU A 51 8.16 9.85 4.68
C GLU A 51 9.22 9.88 3.59
N ALA A 52 10.46 10.24 3.93
CA ALA A 52 11.53 10.35 2.95
C ALA A 52 11.85 9.00 2.31
N TYR A 53 11.97 7.93 3.12
CA TYR A 53 12.22 6.58 2.59
C TYR A 53 11.03 6.04 1.81
N TYR A 54 9.80 6.28 2.29
CA TYR A 54 8.60 5.89 1.57
C TYR A 54 8.56 6.52 0.17
N TRP A 55 8.81 7.84 0.07
CA TRP A 55 8.78 8.53 -1.22
C TRP A 55 9.94 8.15 -2.15
N ILE A 56 11.12 7.80 -1.60
CA ILE A 56 12.20 7.19 -2.39
C ILE A 56 11.73 5.84 -2.95
N GLY A 57 11.11 5.00 -2.11
CA GLY A 57 10.57 3.70 -2.50
C GLY A 57 9.53 3.80 -3.61
N GLU A 58 8.56 4.71 -3.47
CA GLU A 58 7.51 4.92 -4.47
C GLU A 58 8.07 5.48 -5.79
N THR A 59 8.99 6.44 -5.71
CA THR A 59 9.66 6.98 -6.90
C THR A 59 10.40 5.87 -7.66
N TYR A 60 11.11 5.00 -6.96
CA TYR A 60 11.78 3.86 -7.57
C TYR A 60 10.83 2.79 -8.08
N ARG A 61 9.72 2.54 -7.40
CA ARG A 61 8.70 1.59 -7.88
C ARG A 61 8.14 2.04 -9.23
N VAL A 62 7.82 3.33 -9.37
CA VAL A 62 7.31 3.91 -10.62
C VAL A 62 8.38 3.85 -11.71
N LEU A 63 9.64 4.18 -11.39
CA LEU A 63 10.77 4.05 -12.33
C LEU A 63 11.01 2.59 -12.75
N GLY A 64 10.89 1.63 -11.85
CA GLY A 64 11.06 0.21 -12.14
C GLY A 64 10.04 -0.32 -13.13
N GLY A 65 8.79 0.14 -13.03
CA GLY A 65 7.74 -0.17 -14.01
C GLY A 65 7.95 0.47 -15.40
N LYS A 66 8.76 1.54 -15.49
CA LYS A 66 9.01 2.29 -16.74
C LYS A 66 10.37 2.01 -17.37
N SER A 67 11.34 1.44 -16.64
CA SER A 67 12.74 1.42 -17.07
C SER A 67 13.44 0.10 -16.78
N THR A 68 13.95 -0.10 -15.55
CA THR A 68 14.85 -1.22 -15.24
C THR A 68 14.54 -1.88 -13.90
N TRP A 69 14.83 -3.17 -13.81
CA TRP A 69 14.68 -3.97 -12.58
C TRP A 69 15.53 -3.45 -11.41
N GLN A 70 16.60 -2.71 -11.67
CA GLN A 70 17.46 -2.12 -10.63
C GLN A 70 16.66 -1.16 -9.74
N PHE A 71 15.74 -0.39 -10.32
CA PHE A 71 14.85 0.47 -9.56
C PHE A 71 13.85 -0.33 -8.72
N THR A 72 13.38 -1.48 -9.19
CA THR A 72 12.52 -2.37 -8.38
C THR A 72 13.23 -2.83 -7.11
N ASN A 73 14.51 -3.17 -7.17
CA ASN A 73 15.27 -3.54 -5.96
C ASN A 73 15.45 -2.37 -5.00
N LEU A 74 15.76 -1.17 -5.52
CA LEU A 74 15.86 0.03 -4.70
C LEU A 74 14.51 0.38 -4.04
N ALA A 75 13.39 0.13 -4.72
CA ALA A 75 12.06 0.27 -4.13
C ALA A 75 11.86 -0.70 -2.95
N ILE A 76 12.20 -1.98 -3.15
CA ILE A 76 12.12 -3.02 -2.10
C ILE A 76 12.93 -2.61 -0.86
N GLU A 77 14.17 -2.15 -1.04
CA GLU A 77 15.05 -1.74 0.05
C GLU A 77 14.45 -0.59 0.87
N ASN A 78 13.88 0.41 0.20
CA ASN A 78 13.30 1.56 0.88
C ASN A 78 11.99 1.22 1.61
N TYR A 79 11.13 0.36 1.04
CA TYR A 79 9.94 -0.10 1.76
C TYR A 79 10.29 -0.93 2.99
N LYS A 80 11.28 -1.81 2.89
CA LYS A 80 11.78 -2.54 4.06
C LYS A 80 12.29 -1.59 5.13
N LYS A 81 13.00 -0.54 4.74
CA LYS A 81 13.49 0.45 5.69
C LYS A 81 12.34 1.16 6.43
N VAL A 82 11.26 1.55 5.74
CA VAL A 82 10.07 2.13 6.38
C VAL A 82 9.45 1.14 7.38
N ILE A 83 9.35 -0.13 6.99
CA ILE A 83 8.83 -1.22 7.84
C ILE A 83 9.69 -1.39 9.10
N ASP A 84 11.01 -1.52 8.92
CA ASP A 84 11.96 -1.75 10.01
C ASP A 84 11.98 -0.59 11.00
N MET A 85 11.88 0.66 10.51
CA MET A 85 11.82 1.86 11.34
C MET A 85 10.53 1.91 12.17
N GLU A 86 9.37 1.73 11.55
CA GLU A 86 8.09 1.75 12.27
C GLU A 86 7.98 0.61 13.29
N GLU A 87 8.44 -0.60 12.96
CA GLU A 87 8.38 -1.73 13.89
C GLU A 87 9.33 -1.57 15.08
N THR A 88 10.42 -0.81 14.90
CA THR A 88 11.35 -0.48 15.97
C THR A 88 10.81 0.64 16.86
N ASP A 89 10.30 1.71 16.25
CA ASP A 89 9.98 2.96 16.96
C ASP A 89 8.53 3.00 17.46
N ASN A 90 7.58 2.39 16.74
CA ASN A 90 6.13 2.51 16.95
C ASN A 90 5.40 1.14 16.98
N PRO A 91 5.79 0.18 17.83
CA PRO A 91 5.25 -1.19 17.79
C PRO A 91 3.73 -1.26 18.02
N ILE A 92 3.14 -0.27 18.70
CA ILE A 92 1.71 -0.29 19.11
C ILE A 92 0.84 0.63 18.24
N SER A 93 1.43 1.39 17.29
CA SER A 93 0.66 2.32 16.45
C SER A 93 -0.42 1.61 15.64
N PHE A 94 -1.60 2.25 15.60
CA PHE A 94 -2.87 1.73 15.07
C PHE A 94 -3.36 2.49 13.83
N GLU A 95 -2.55 3.40 13.29
CA GLU A 95 -3.01 4.29 12.23
C GLU A 95 -3.06 3.63 10.86
N HIS A 96 -4.23 3.69 10.24
CA HIS A 96 -4.47 3.28 8.86
C HIS A 96 -5.18 4.37 8.03
N PRO A 97 -4.76 4.57 6.76
CA PRO A 97 -3.57 3.99 6.12
C PRO A 97 -2.29 4.78 6.45
N SER A 98 -1.38 4.22 7.25
CA SER A 98 -0.04 4.78 7.49
C SER A 98 0.93 4.46 6.34
N LEU A 99 2.07 5.18 6.29
CA LEU A 99 3.15 4.88 5.35
C LEU A 99 3.72 3.48 5.53
N TYR A 100 3.71 2.99 6.76
CA TYR A 100 4.02 1.61 7.12
C TYR A 100 3.12 0.60 6.39
N TRP A 101 1.79 0.74 6.54
CA TRP A 101 0.83 -0.11 5.84
C TRP A 101 0.97 0.00 4.32
N ARG A 102 1.11 1.21 3.79
CA ARG A 102 1.34 1.42 2.35
C ARG A 102 2.60 0.70 1.87
N SER A 103 3.68 0.70 2.67
CA SER A 103 4.93 0.01 2.34
C SER A 103 4.75 -1.51 2.27
N TYR A 104 4.00 -2.10 3.20
CA TYR A 104 3.60 -3.51 3.16
C TYR A 104 2.87 -3.86 1.86
N VAL A 105 1.83 -3.07 1.52
CA VAL A 105 1.02 -3.28 0.32
C VAL A 105 1.87 -3.18 -0.94
N GLN A 106 2.73 -2.17 -1.05
CA GLN A 106 3.59 -2.01 -2.24
C GLN A 106 4.62 -3.12 -2.36
N LEU A 107 5.23 -3.54 -1.24
CA LEU A 107 6.20 -4.63 -1.25
C LEU A 107 5.55 -5.98 -1.60
N ALA A 108 4.35 -6.25 -1.07
CA ALA A 108 3.56 -7.42 -1.46
C ALA A 108 3.23 -7.42 -2.95
N LYS A 109 2.76 -6.29 -3.50
CA LYS A 109 2.53 -6.13 -4.95
C LYS A 109 3.77 -6.43 -5.77
N ILE A 110 4.94 -5.92 -5.36
CA ILE A 110 6.21 -6.21 -6.03
C ILE A 110 6.51 -7.72 -5.96
N TYR A 111 6.45 -8.35 -4.79
CA TYR A 111 6.71 -9.79 -4.67
C TYR A 111 5.75 -10.64 -5.50
N SER A 112 4.46 -10.31 -5.48
CA SER A 112 3.44 -10.96 -6.29
C SER A 112 3.74 -10.85 -7.79
N SER A 113 4.08 -9.65 -8.27
CA SER A 113 4.44 -9.41 -9.68
C SER A 113 5.71 -10.15 -10.13
N LEU A 114 6.59 -10.47 -9.19
CA LEU A 114 7.82 -11.23 -9.42
C LEU A 114 7.62 -12.74 -9.21
N GLY A 115 6.41 -13.19 -8.85
CA GLY A 115 6.12 -14.59 -8.54
C GLY A 115 6.75 -15.09 -7.24
N LEU A 116 7.19 -14.19 -6.35
CA LEU A 116 7.90 -14.50 -5.10
C LEU A 116 6.93 -14.76 -3.94
N LYS A 117 6.05 -15.75 -4.10
CA LYS A 117 4.96 -16.05 -3.15
C LYS A 117 5.44 -16.28 -1.72
N ASP A 118 6.53 -17.01 -1.51
CA ASP A 118 7.08 -17.26 -0.16
C ASP A 118 7.50 -15.96 0.56
N LYS A 119 7.99 -14.97 -0.19
CA LYS A 119 8.38 -13.68 0.39
C LYS A 119 7.16 -12.84 0.73
N GLU A 120 6.15 -12.87 -0.13
CA GLU A 120 4.86 -12.23 0.13
C GLU A 120 4.18 -12.82 1.37
N GLU A 121 4.11 -14.15 1.49
CA GLU A 121 3.52 -14.81 2.66
C GLU A 121 4.26 -14.45 3.94
N LYS A 122 5.61 -14.54 3.94
CA LYS A 122 6.43 -14.16 5.10
C LYS A 122 6.24 -12.70 5.49
N LEU A 123 6.05 -11.82 4.51
CA LEU A 123 5.79 -10.41 4.75
C LEU A 123 4.45 -10.25 5.50
N TRP A 124 3.36 -10.85 5.02
CA TRP A 124 2.07 -10.74 5.69
C TRP A 124 2.07 -11.36 7.11
N LEU A 125 2.78 -12.47 7.31
CA LEU A 125 2.96 -13.08 8.62
C LEU A 125 3.73 -12.16 9.59
N GLN A 126 4.73 -11.42 9.09
CA GLN A 126 5.45 -10.42 9.88
C GLN A 126 4.50 -9.31 10.34
N LEU A 127 3.69 -8.76 9.43
CA LEU A 127 2.71 -7.71 9.76
C LEU A 127 1.73 -8.18 10.83
N GLU A 128 1.14 -9.36 10.64
CA GLU A 128 0.19 -9.95 11.59
C GLU A 128 0.82 -10.07 12.98
N LYS A 129 2.06 -10.56 13.05
CA LYS A 129 2.79 -10.70 14.31
C LYS A 129 3.08 -9.34 14.95
N ALA A 130 3.54 -8.36 14.18
CA ALA A 130 3.94 -7.05 14.66
C ALA A 130 2.75 -6.22 15.16
N LYS A 131 1.60 -6.29 14.46
CA LYS A 131 0.48 -5.36 14.66
C LYS A 131 -0.82 -6.00 15.12
N SER A 132 -0.90 -7.30 15.38
CA SER A 132 -2.14 -7.93 15.87
C SER A 132 -2.60 -7.43 17.25
N LEU A 133 -1.66 -7.04 18.13
CA LEU A 133 -1.97 -6.70 19.52
C LEU A 133 -3.02 -5.58 19.68
N PRO A 134 -2.90 -4.40 19.05
CA PRO A 134 -3.89 -3.35 19.25
C PRO A 134 -5.30 -3.74 18.75
N TYR A 135 -5.43 -4.47 17.64
CA TYR A 135 -6.72 -4.99 17.16
C TYR A 135 -7.33 -5.98 18.15
N LYS A 136 -6.50 -6.93 18.61
CA LYS A 136 -6.89 -7.91 19.61
C LYS A 136 -7.40 -7.21 20.87
N GLN A 137 -6.70 -6.20 21.37
CA GLN A 137 -7.09 -5.47 22.58
C GLN A 137 -8.44 -4.75 22.43
N VAL A 138 -8.69 -4.10 21.28
CA VAL A 138 -9.97 -3.42 21.03
C VAL A 138 -11.13 -4.42 21.00
N LEU A 139 -10.94 -5.56 20.33
CA LEU A 139 -11.94 -6.62 20.22
C LEU A 139 -12.20 -7.32 21.56
N GLU A 140 -11.15 -7.64 22.32
CA GLU A 140 -11.28 -8.30 23.62
C GLU A 140 -12.02 -7.43 24.65
N ARG A 141 -11.86 -6.10 24.61
CA ARG A 141 -12.62 -5.18 25.46
C ARG A 141 -14.13 -5.23 25.22
N LYS A 142 -14.54 -5.67 24.03
CA LYS A 142 -15.96 -5.85 23.65
C LYS A 142 -16.41 -7.32 23.74
N GLY A 143 -15.56 -8.20 24.27
CA GLY A 143 -15.85 -9.62 24.48
C GLY A 143 -15.53 -10.52 23.29
N TYR A 144 -14.86 -10.01 22.25
CA TYR A 144 -14.48 -10.78 21.07
C TYR A 144 -13.08 -11.36 21.24
N PHE A 145 -12.99 -12.69 21.33
CA PHE A 145 -11.74 -13.41 21.55
C PHE A 145 -11.25 -14.17 20.33
N GLY A 146 -9.93 -14.40 20.26
CA GLY A 146 -9.31 -15.21 19.22
C GLY A 146 -9.22 -14.52 17.86
N PHE A 147 -9.26 -13.19 17.83
CA PHE A 147 -8.98 -12.37 16.66
C PHE A 147 -7.54 -11.84 16.71
N GLY A 148 -6.92 -11.72 15.54
CA GLY A 148 -5.59 -11.16 15.34
C GLY A 148 -5.66 -9.90 14.48
N TYR A 149 -4.71 -9.78 13.55
CA TYR A 149 -4.75 -8.71 12.55
C TYR A 149 -5.86 -8.96 11.51
N PRO A 150 -6.65 -7.94 11.11
CA PRO A 150 -7.68 -8.09 10.08
C PRO A 150 -7.09 -8.52 8.73
N SER A 151 -7.81 -9.38 7.99
CA SER A 151 -7.41 -9.78 6.63
C SER A 151 -7.54 -8.64 5.62
N ARG A 152 -8.50 -7.74 5.84
CA ARG A 152 -8.72 -6.54 5.04
C ARG A 152 -9.20 -5.42 5.96
N ILE A 153 -8.71 -4.21 5.71
CA ILE A 153 -9.15 -2.99 6.38
C ILE A 153 -9.56 -2.01 5.30
N GLU A 154 -10.81 -1.58 5.33
CA GLU A 154 -11.31 -0.49 4.50
C GLU A 154 -11.50 0.74 5.37
N VAL A 155 -10.97 1.88 4.96
CA VAL A 155 -11.07 3.13 5.71
C VAL A 155 -11.91 4.11 4.91
N SER A 156 -12.87 4.73 5.58
CA SER A 156 -13.70 5.81 5.05
C SER A 156 -13.87 6.90 6.09
N PHE A 157 -14.29 8.09 5.65
CA PHE A 157 -14.58 9.21 6.54
C PHE A 157 -16.01 9.66 6.32
N LYS A 158 -16.75 9.85 7.41
CA LYS A 158 -18.14 10.33 7.36
C LYS A 158 -18.38 11.27 8.53
N ASP A 159 -18.87 12.47 8.23
CA ASP A 159 -19.21 13.49 9.24
C ASP A 159 -18.05 13.85 10.20
N GLY A 160 -16.80 13.70 9.74
CA GLY A 160 -15.59 13.92 10.53
C GLY A 160 -15.09 12.68 11.28
N ASP A 161 -15.89 11.62 11.35
CA ASP A 161 -15.50 10.36 11.97
C ASP A 161 -14.74 9.47 10.98
N LYS A 162 -13.70 8.82 11.49
CA LYS A 162 -12.99 7.76 10.79
C LYS A 162 -13.72 6.44 11.01
N ILE A 163 -14.17 5.82 9.93
CA ILE A 163 -14.86 4.54 9.93
C ILE A 163 -13.96 3.50 9.26
N GLU A 164 -13.67 2.43 9.99
CA GLU A 164 -12.93 1.29 9.50
C GLU A 164 -13.80 0.04 9.46
N SER A 165 -13.74 -0.69 8.35
CA SER A 165 -14.32 -2.03 8.22
C SER A 165 -13.20 -3.06 8.31
N TRP A 166 -13.18 -3.84 9.40
CA TRP A 166 -12.17 -4.88 9.63
C TRP A 166 -12.75 -6.25 9.26
N THR A 167 -12.28 -6.81 8.15
CA THR A 167 -12.72 -8.12 7.66
C THR A 167 -11.79 -9.23 8.16
N TYR A 168 -12.36 -10.26 8.76
CA TYR A 168 -11.66 -11.48 9.18
C TYR A 168 -12.14 -12.67 8.34
N LEU A 169 -11.51 -12.87 7.16
CA LEU A 169 -11.99 -13.84 6.16
C LEU A 169 -12.14 -15.27 6.69
N LYS A 170 -11.23 -15.72 7.56
CA LYS A 170 -11.28 -17.08 8.15
C LYS A 170 -12.45 -17.29 9.11
N LYS A 171 -13.03 -16.22 9.63
CA LYS A 171 -14.13 -16.24 10.62
C LYS A 171 -15.44 -15.71 10.04
N ASP A 172 -15.42 -15.26 8.79
CA ASP A 172 -16.56 -14.70 8.08
C ASP A 172 -17.26 -13.53 8.78
N ILE A 173 -16.47 -12.73 9.50
CA ILE A 173 -16.96 -11.59 10.30
C ILE A 173 -16.32 -10.29 9.79
N ILE A 174 -17.12 -9.23 9.80
CA ILE A 174 -16.69 -7.86 9.56
C ILE A 174 -17.05 -7.02 10.79
N PHE A 175 -16.06 -6.38 11.41
CA PHE A 175 -16.30 -5.38 12.45
C PHE A 175 -16.35 -3.98 11.84
N THR A 176 -17.30 -3.17 12.29
CA THR A 176 -17.33 -1.73 12.04
C THR A 176 -16.72 -1.04 13.24
N VAL A 177 -15.69 -0.24 12.99
CA VAL A 177 -14.94 0.47 14.00
C VAL A 177 -14.97 1.95 13.71
N ILE A 178 -15.43 2.75 14.67
CA ILE A 178 -15.55 4.20 14.53
C ILE A 178 -14.57 4.82 15.52
N ASN A 179 -13.63 5.61 15.00
CA ASN A 179 -12.59 6.29 15.79
C ASN A 179 -11.83 5.34 16.76
N GLY A 180 -11.64 4.08 16.36
CA GLY A 180 -10.94 3.05 17.14
C GLY A 180 -11.82 2.25 18.11
N GLU A 181 -13.12 2.53 18.18
CA GLU A 181 -14.08 1.76 18.98
C GLU A 181 -14.94 0.84 18.12
N VAL A 182 -15.08 -0.43 18.52
CA VAL A 182 -15.94 -1.38 17.81
C VAL A 182 -17.40 -1.07 18.15
N GLU A 183 -18.15 -0.67 17.12
CA GLU A 183 -19.54 -0.25 17.21
C GLU A 183 -20.51 -1.35 16.74
N GLY A 184 -20.04 -2.30 15.95
CA GLY A 184 -20.86 -3.44 15.54
C GLY A 184 -20.09 -4.50 14.79
N GLU A 185 -20.74 -5.65 14.61
CA GLU A 185 -20.28 -6.76 13.80
C GLU A 185 -21.38 -7.17 12.81
N LYS A 186 -20.96 -7.70 11.67
CA LYS A 186 -21.84 -8.35 10.70
C LYS A 186 -21.16 -9.62 10.21
N GLU A 187 -21.93 -10.68 10.02
CA GLU A 187 -21.49 -11.80 9.19
C GLU A 187 -21.33 -11.30 7.75
N LYS A 188 -20.31 -11.81 7.05
CA LYS A 188 -20.18 -11.53 5.62
C LYS A 188 -21.44 -12.11 4.94
N GLU A 189 -22.20 -11.29 4.22
CA GLU A 189 -23.28 -11.85 3.40
C GLU A 189 -22.68 -12.86 2.41
N PRO A 190 -23.28 -14.05 2.24
CA PRO A 190 -22.81 -14.99 1.24
C PRO A 190 -22.86 -14.29 -0.11
N GLU A 191 -21.71 -14.22 -0.79
CA GLU A 191 -21.64 -13.72 -2.16
C GLU A 191 -22.72 -14.45 -2.97
N GLN A 192 -23.79 -13.76 -3.37
CA GLN A 192 -24.79 -14.34 -4.23
C GLN A 192 -24.08 -14.77 -5.51
N SER A 193 -23.91 -16.08 -5.65
CA SER A 193 -23.28 -16.70 -6.80
C SER A 193 -24.20 -16.53 -8.00
N GLU A 194 -24.11 -15.40 -8.70
CA GLU A 194 -24.44 -15.40 -10.12
C GLU A 194 -23.40 -16.26 -10.83
N ILE A 195 -23.80 -17.50 -11.14
CA ILE A 195 -23.03 -18.38 -12.01
C ILE A 195 -23.04 -17.75 -13.41
N VAL A 196 -22.04 -16.90 -13.67
CA VAL A 196 -21.63 -16.55 -15.03
C VAL A 196 -20.46 -17.48 -15.37
N PRO A 197 -20.49 -18.21 -16.49
CA PRO A 197 -19.42 -19.15 -16.83
C PRO A 197 -18.09 -18.40 -16.88
N ILE A 198 -17.12 -18.90 -16.11
CA ILE A 198 -15.79 -18.32 -15.93
C ILE A 198 -15.06 -18.40 -17.27
N ASN A 199 -14.96 -17.26 -17.96
CA ASN A 199 -13.88 -17.03 -18.91
C ASN A 199 -12.69 -16.46 -18.12
N PHE A 200 -11.59 -17.20 -18.10
CA PHE A 200 -10.41 -16.96 -17.24
C PHE A 200 -9.70 -15.62 -17.53
N ASP A 201 -10.06 -14.95 -18.63
CA ASP A 201 -9.51 -13.65 -19.04
C ASP A 201 -10.00 -12.46 -18.18
N ARG A 202 -11.05 -12.61 -17.36
CA ARG A 202 -11.72 -11.46 -16.70
C ARG A 202 -11.38 -11.22 -15.22
N PHE A 203 -10.61 -12.09 -14.57
CA PHE A 203 -10.36 -12.00 -13.13
C PHE A 203 -9.26 -10.98 -12.75
N CYS A 204 -8.49 -10.50 -13.73
CA CYS A 204 -7.39 -9.54 -13.51
C CYS A 204 -7.83 -8.06 -13.54
N GLU A 205 -9.07 -7.75 -13.92
CA GLU A 205 -9.51 -6.36 -14.17
C GLU A 205 -10.11 -5.63 -12.95
N ASN A 206 -10.48 -6.33 -11.86
CA ASN A 206 -11.21 -5.72 -10.75
C ASN A 206 -10.36 -5.28 -9.53
N ILE A 207 -9.02 -5.26 -9.66
CA ILE A 207 -8.11 -4.78 -8.58
C ILE A 207 -7.32 -3.50 -8.98
N PHE A 208 -7.56 -2.90 -10.15
CA PHE A 208 -6.86 -1.68 -10.56
C PHE A 208 -7.74 -0.76 -11.41
N PRO A 209 -7.88 0.54 -11.09
CA PRO A 209 -8.16 1.52 -12.12
C PRO A 209 -6.83 1.92 -12.81
N LEU A 210 -6.78 1.69 -14.13
CA LEU A 210 -6.10 2.48 -15.18
C LEU A 210 -4.55 2.60 -15.12
N PHE A 211 -3.72 2.36 -16.15
CA PHE A 211 -3.81 2.29 -17.61
C PHE A 211 -2.58 1.53 -18.13
N LEU A 212 -2.67 0.78 -19.25
CA LEU A 212 -1.62 0.69 -20.28
C LEU A 212 -2.24 0.22 -21.62
N HIS A 213 -2.40 1.15 -22.57
CA HIS A 213 -2.42 0.79 -24.00
C HIS A 213 -0.98 0.82 -24.54
N PRO A 214 -0.48 -0.20 -25.24
CA PRO A 214 0.70 -0.06 -26.08
C PRO A 214 0.32 0.51 -27.47
N PRO A 215 1.28 1.17 -28.17
CA PRO A 215 1.02 1.75 -29.48
C PRO A 215 0.85 0.66 -30.55
N HIS A 216 -0.10 0.87 -31.46
CA HIS A 216 -0.24 0.08 -32.69
C HIS A 216 0.99 0.23 -33.57
N PHE A 217 1.77 -0.84 -33.74
CA PHE A 217 2.66 -0.98 -34.89
C PHE A 217 1.83 -1.37 -36.11
N SER A 218 1.64 -0.44 -37.04
CA SER A 218 1.17 -0.73 -38.38
C SER A 218 2.36 -1.26 -39.20
N LEU A 219 2.29 -2.53 -39.64
CA LEU A 219 3.17 -3.05 -40.67
C LEU A 219 2.87 -2.32 -41.98
N VAL A 220 3.77 -1.43 -42.38
CA VAL A 220 3.80 -0.87 -43.73
C VAL A 220 4.41 -1.93 -44.64
N ASN A 221 3.60 -2.47 -45.54
CA ASN A 221 4.10 -3.11 -46.76
C ASN A 221 4.81 -2.03 -47.59
N ILE A 222 6.08 -2.27 -47.90
CA ILE A 222 6.84 -1.48 -48.89
C ILE A 222 7.03 -2.38 -50.12
N PRO A 223 6.96 -1.84 -51.36
CA PRO A 223 6.87 -2.61 -52.61
C PRO A 223 8.10 -3.46 -52.94
#